data_AF-W9NKP9-F1
#
_entry.id   AF-W9NKP9-F1
#
_cell.length_a   1.000
_cell.length_b   1.000
_cell.length_c   1.000
_cell.angle_alpha   90.00
_cell.angle_beta   90.00
_cell.angle_gamma   90.00
#
_symmetry.space_group_name_H-M   'P 1'
#
loop_
_entity.id
_entity.type
_entity.pdbx_description
1 polymer ?
#
loop_
_entity_poly.entity_id
_entity_poly.type
_entity_poly.pdbx_seq_one_letter_code
_entity_poly.pdbx_strand_id
1 'polypeptide(L)'
;MIEQLDRLGLYLNQPGPAILCIQCKFALKADGDRVSRHLGERHGISKLARRGLGPFIRTLCLPDPKTLPMRSDGSSPHPHLRIQQGAACRHCGLRLTSLEVLSRHLKEVHPQDIQHSRGRGFPESHWLQDHILDRLSFQAWTVSNIGRSWTVHLYRGQLQGPHTPVTIYQAPEAIQVFAKELFVREQQYLSQQARGSLLQPTGRTTSATDPALITNWMRRTGWEEIFRNTRRDLIVAMAQCPPKENSGPLWLANYKDEALISSQEDEHKLTRMMAALDRLFERSNDTIKHTDISLRRWLRGIYPDRPYKRPFELVVKPSTERRYRQLLKKCLCFWFRLWRLPPTLTRRLCQRTFSKPQRMALETLWDDPAWEQYDSFENVSLLDEEEEEYEEEEEEEEEEEEEEEEEGNNSEDEDPNAHFIQPPPPPPPQDPKADLVLQFCLFMATEDFADGNSKSTMLVYFSATCGLTSPMGADFLRPAQFTSILSSLIYCTRLLIMESVLPRFSHDYIGLLQRPQYGQLDILNDIRKNKMCDGTLSPLGEFISLAAYGQSLRQSGGPTIQFEWSDDGEEVSWDGQQPASASG
;
A
#
# COMPACT_ATOMS: atom_id res chain seq x y z
N MET A 1 56.63 -7.81 13.77
CA MET A 1 55.34 -7.44 14.42
C MET A 1 54.44 -6.63 13.49
N ILE A 2 54.93 -5.61 12.78
CA ILE A 2 54.11 -4.90 11.76
C ILE A 2 53.68 -5.86 10.62
N GLU A 3 54.58 -6.68 10.10
CA GLU A 3 54.24 -7.74 9.12
C GLU A 3 53.22 -8.77 9.65
N GLN A 4 53.11 -8.91 10.97
CA GLN A 4 52.12 -9.80 11.59
C GLN A 4 50.73 -9.14 11.63
N LEU A 5 50.64 -7.80 11.65
CA LEU A 5 49.37 -7.09 11.51
C LEU A 5 48.80 -7.28 10.10
N ASP A 6 49.63 -7.15 9.06
CA ASP A 6 49.19 -7.31 7.68
C ASP A 6 48.66 -8.74 7.41
N ARG A 7 49.34 -9.77 7.95
CA ARG A 7 48.86 -11.17 7.88
C ARG A 7 47.53 -11.40 8.58
N LEU A 8 47.18 -10.57 9.56
CA LEU A 8 45.91 -10.61 10.29
C LEU A 8 44.86 -9.67 9.69
N GLY A 9 45.16 -9.01 8.55
CA GLY A 9 44.25 -8.07 7.91
C GLY A 9 44.11 -6.75 8.69
N LEU A 10 45.10 -6.38 9.49
CA LEU A 10 45.15 -5.14 10.25
C LEU A 10 46.20 -4.18 9.67
N TYR A 11 45.85 -2.91 9.56
CA TYR A 11 46.73 -1.86 9.07
C TYR A 11 46.96 -0.81 10.16
N LEU A 12 48.21 -0.48 10.46
CA LEU A 12 48.57 0.60 11.39
C LEU A 12 48.71 1.91 10.60
N ASN A 13 47.77 2.84 10.78
CA ASN A 13 47.74 4.10 10.05
C ASN A 13 48.71 5.15 10.62
N GLN A 14 49.38 5.90 9.74
CA GLN A 14 50.20 7.08 10.02
C GLN A 14 50.09 8.08 8.84
N PRO A 15 49.94 9.41 9.06
CA PRO A 15 49.71 10.09 10.35
C PRO A 15 48.28 9.87 10.88
N GLY A 16 48.11 9.94 12.20
CA GLY A 16 46.86 9.60 12.90
C GLY A 16 46.84 8.16 13.41
N PRO A 17 47.58 7.87 14.51
CA PRO A 17 47.87 6.51 14.95
C PRO A 17 46.58 5.75 15.29
N ALA A 18 46.18 4.84 14.40
CA ALA A 18 44.98 4.02 14.54
C ALA A 18 45.22 2.64 13.93
N ILE A 19 44.57 1.62 14.47
CA ILE A 19 44.59 0.28 13.88
C ILE A 19 43.30 0.04 13.10
N LEU A 20 43.42 -0.18 11.79
CA LEU A 20 42.30 -0.34 10.87
C LEU A 20 42.13 -1.81 10.52
N CYS A 21 40.89 -2.30 10.51
CA CYS A 21 40.58 -3.59 9.91
C CYS A 21 40.44 -3.41 8.39
N ILE A 22 41.28 -4.09 7.61
CA ILE A 22 41.28 -3.98 6.14
C ILE A 22 40.00 -4.56 5.55
N GLN A 23 39.45 -5.62 6.15
CA GLN A 23 38.22 -6.27 5.68
C GLN A 23 36.97 -5.49 6.07
N CYS A 24 36.87 -5.02 7.32
CA CYS A 24 35.71 -4.26 7.77
C CYS A 24 35.77 -2.76 7.41
N LYS A 25 36.96 -2.27 7.01
CA LYS A 25 37.19 -0.90 6.53
C LYS A 25 36.87 0.20 7.55
N PHE A 26 37.24 0.01 8.83
CA PHE A 26 37.14 1.03 9.88
C PHE A 26 38.22 0.86 10.97
N ALA A 27 38.40 1.88 11.81
CA ALA A 27 39.35 1.88 12.91
C ALA A 27 38.81 1.15 14.15
N LEU A 28 39.60 0.24 14.69
CA LEU A 28 39.28 -0.50 15.91
C LEU A 28 39.82 0.23 17.13
N LYS A 29 39.06 0.18 18.23
CA LYS A 29 39.53 0.67 19.53
C LYS A 29 40.62 -0.28 20.05
N ALA A 30 41.77 0.28 20.42
CA ALA A 30 42.97 -0.44 20.82
C ALA A 30 43.00 -0.83 22.31
N ASP A 31 41.86 -0.76 23.01
CA ASP A 31 41.78 -1.05 24.45
C ASP A 31 41.62 -2.54 24.75
N GLY A 32 42.34 -3.01 25.78
CA GLY A 32 42.23 -4.38 26.27
C GLY A 32 42.53 -5.44 25.21
N ASP A 33 41.57 -6.34 24.98
CA ASP A 33 41.64 -7.43 23.99
C ASP A 33 40.67 -7.19 22.80
N ARG A 34 40.14 -5.98 22.62
CA ARG A 34 39.07 -5.73 21.63
C ARG A 34 39.47 -6.00 20.19
N VAL A 35 40.71 -5.66 19.81
CA VAL A 35 41.24 -5.95 18.47
C VAL A 35 41.34 -7.44 18.23
N SER A 36 41.87 -8.18 19.20
CA SER A 36 41.97 -9.64 19.13
C SER A 36 40.57 -10.29 19.08
N ARG A 37 39.66 -9.85 19.95
CA ARG A 37 38.28 -10.34 20.00
C ARG A 37 37.54 -10.09 18.69
N HIS A 38 37.67 -8.88 18.11
CA HIS A 38 37.12 -8.56 16.79
C HIS A 38 37.61 -9.54 15.70
N LEU A 39 38.92 -9.82 15.66
CA LEU A 39 39.47 -10.80 14.72
C LEU A 39 38.95 -12.23 14.95
N GLY A 40 38.67 -12.60 16.21
CA GLY A 40 38.09 -13.90 16.54
C GLY A 40 36.61 -14.02 16.14
N GLU A 41 35.81 -13.03 16.52
CA GLU A 41 34.35 -13.05 16.36
C GLU A 41 33.90 -12.70 14.94
N ARG A 42 34.55 -11.71 14.29
CA ARG A 42 34.15 -11.21 12.97
C ARG A 42 34.89 -11.85 11.81
N HIS A 43 36.09 -12.38 12.04
CA HIS A 43 36.94 -12.96 11.00
C HIS A 43 37.34 -14.43 11.25
N GLY A 44 36.87 -15.05 12.35
CA GLY A 44 37.12 -16.45 12.65
C GLY A 44 38.59 -16.81 12.91
N ILE A 45 39.46 -15.83 13.21
CA ILE A 45 40.89 -16.08 13.37
C ILE A 45 41.15 -16.83 14.69
N SER A 46 41.88 -17.95 14.61
CA SER A 46 42.16 -18.81 15.77
C SER A 46 42.96 -18.10 16.87
N LYS A 47 42.77 -18.53 18.13
CA LYS A 47 43.50 -17.98 19.30
C LYS A 47 45.02 -18.14 19.16
N LEU A 48 45.49 -19.22 18.52
CA LEU A 48 46.92 -19.48 18.30
C LEU A 48 47.53 -18.44 17.35
N ALA A 49 46.83 -18.09 16.26
CA ALA A 49 47.28 -17.10 15.29
C ALA A 49 47.29 -15.66 15.83
N ARG A 50 46.49 -15.37 16.87
CA ARG A 50 46.42 -14.05 17.53
C ARG A 50 47.28 -13.94 18.80
N ARG A 51 48.05 -14.97 19.13
CA ARG A 51 48.89 -15.00 20.35
C ARG A 51 49.89 -13.83 20.32
N GLY A 52 49.94 -13.06 21.41
CA GLY A 52 50.85 -11.92 21.55
C GLY A 52 50.37 -10.60 20.93
N LEU A 53 49.24 -10.61 20.20
CA LEU A 53 48.69 -9.40 19.57
C LEU A 53 48.23 -8.36 20.60
N GLY A 54 47.47 -8.76 21.62
CA GLY A 54 46.98 -7.86 22.66
C GLY A 54 48.09 -7.07 23.38
N PRO A 55 49.14 -7.74 23.91
CA PRO A 55 50.31 -7.07 24.46
C PRO A 55 50.98 -6.08 23.49
N PHE A 56 51.12 -6.44 22.21
CA PHE A 56 51.70 -5.56 21.20
C PHE A 56 50.87 -4.31 20.97
N ILE A 57 49.55 -4.44 20.79
CA ILE A 57 48.65 -3.29 20.60
C ILE A 57 48.72 -2.33 21.79
N ARG A 58 48.86 -2.84 23.02
CA ARG A 58 49.02 -2.01 24.21
C ARG A 58 50.31 -1.19 24.20
N THR A 59 51.41 -1.74 23.67
CA THR A 59 52.67 -0.98 23.55
C THR A 59 52.60 0.19 22.56
N LEU A 60 51.61 0.20 21.65
CA LEU A 60 51.43 1.27 20.68
C LEU A 60 50.69 2.49 21.25
N CYS A 61 50.11 2.40 22.46
CA CYS A 61 49.41 3.50 23.15
C CYS A 61 48.47 4.31 22.24
N LEU A 62 47.70 3.63 21.38
CA LEU A 62 46.88 4.28 20.37
C LEU A 62 45.69 5.02 21.01
N PRO A 63 45.38 6.26 20.59
CA PRO A 63 44.20 6.99 21.05
C PRO A 63 42.89 6.32 20.60
N ASP A 64 41.78 6.68 21.25
CA ASP A 64 40.45 6.22 20.83
C ASP A 64 40.15 6.74 19.40
N PRO A 65 39.74 5.89 18.45
CA PRO A 65 39.39 6.33 17.12
C PRO A 65 38.33 7.44 17.07
N LYS A 66 37.47 7.54 18.09
CA LYS A 66 36.47 8.61 18.20
C LYS A 66 37.07 9.98 18.50
N THR A 67 38.30 10.07 19.02
CA THR A 67 38.96 11.33 19.39
C THR A 67 39.99 11.81 18.36
N LEU A 68 40.30 10.98 17.34
CA LEU A 68 41.24 11.33 16.28
C LEU A 68 40.80 12.57 15.49
N PRO A 69 41.76 13.40 15.02
CA PRO A 69 41.46 14.52 14.14
C PRO A 69 40.87 14.03 12.82
N MET A 70 39.91 14.78 12.28
CA MET A 70 39.35 14.52 10.96
C MET A 70 40.39 14.90 9.89
N ARG A 71 40.40 14.19 8.76
CA ARG A 71 41.16 14.63 7.60
C ARG A 71 40.47 15.82 6.96
N SER A 72 41.22 16.62 6.20
CA SER A 72 40.66 17.74 5.45
C SER A 72 39.64 17.23 4.42
N ASP A 73 38.54 17.98 4.28
CA ASP A 73 37.54 17.77 3.23
C ASP A 73 38.17 17.88 1.84
N GLY A 74 37.71 17.03 0.91
CA GLY A 74 38.27 16.90 -0.44
C GLY A 74 39.58 16.10 -0.51
N SER A 75 40.00 15.44 0.58
CA SER A 75 41.19 14.59 0.55
C SER A 75 40.99 13.33 -0.30
N SER A 76 42.10 12.74 -0.76
CA SER A 76 42.08 11.45 -1.46
C SER A 76 41.53 10.35 -0.53
N PRO A 77 40.70 9.42 -1.03
CA PRO A 77 40.15 8.34 -0.21
C PRO A 77 41.25 7.52 0.49
N HIS A 78 41.08 7.28 1.79
CA HIS A 78 41.93 6.38 2.55
C HIS A 78 41.66 4.92 2.11
N PRO A 79 42.67 4.14 1.66
CA PRO A 79 42.48 2.80 1.06
C PRO A 79 41.81 1.76 1.97
N HIS A 80 42.00 1.89 3.29
CA HIS A 80 41.50 0.95 4.30
C HIS A 80 40.28 1.45 5.09
N LEU A 81 39.63 2.55 4.65
CA LEU A 81 38.38 3.04 5.26
C LEU A 81 37.21 2.96 4.30
N ARG A 82 36.02 2.72 4.84
CA ARG A 82 34.78 2.59 4.07
C ARG A 82 34.37 3.96 3.55
N ILE A 83 34.01 4.01 2.27
CA ILE A 83 33.36 5.16 1.67
C ILE A 83 31.85 4.99 1.86
N GLN A 84 31.21 6.01 2.43
CA GLN A 84 29.76 6.08 2.62
C GLN A 84 29.20 7.18 1.73
N GLN A 85 28.04 6.96 1.15
CA GLN A 85 27.30 8.01 0.44
C GLN A 85 26.41 8.74 1.43
N GLY A 86 26.34 10.05 1.29
CA GLY A 86 25.39 10.86 2.04
C GLY A 86 25.31 12.27 1.47
N ALA A 87 24.70 13.14 2.27
CA ALA A 87 24.49 14.52 1.92
C ALA A 87 24.88 15.46 3.07
N ALA A 88 25.09 16.73 2.74
CA ALA A 88 25.37 17.77 3.73
C ALA A 88 24.43 18.96 3.58
N CYS A 89 24.05 19.57 4.70
CA CYS A 89 23.33 20.83 4.73
C CYS A 89 24.23 21.96 4.19
N ARG A 90 23.73 22.79 3.26
CA ARG A 90 24.49 23.93 2.71
C ARG A 90 24.70 25.06 3.72
N HIS A 91 23.86 25.14 4.75
CA HIS A 91 23.84 26.27 5.69
C HIS A 91 24.72 26.05 6.92
N CYS A 92 24.60 24.88 7.56
CA CYS A 92 25.39 24.54 8.76
C CYS A 92 26.46 23.46 8.54
N GLY A 93 26.50 22.83 7.36
CA GLY A 93 27.46 21.77 7.05
C GLY A 93 27.19 20.42 7.73
N LEU A 94 26.03 20.23 8.38
CA LEU A 94 25.63 18.95 9.00
C LEU A 94 25.63 17.83 7.96
N ARG A 95 26.28 16.69 8.28
CA ARG A 95 26.47 15.54 7.38
C ARG A 95 25.62 14.36 7.84
N LEU A 96 24.87 13.77 6.93
CA LEU A 96 23.98 12.63 7.20
C LEU A 96 23.97 11.66 6.02
N THR A 97 23.73 10.38 6.30
CA THR A 97 23.48 9.37 5.25
C THR A 97 22.04 9.36 4.75
N SER A 98 21.09 9.84 5.56
CA SER A 98 19.67 9.94 5.21
C SER A 98 19.32 11.36 4.77
N LEU A 99 18.72 11.48 3.58
CA LEU A 99 18.19 12.74 3.04
C LEU A 99 16.93 13.19 3.78
N GLU A 100 16.16 12.27 4.36
CA GLU A 100 14.93 12.58 5.11
C GLU A 100 15.27 13.29 6.42
N VAL A 101 16.23 12.76 7.19
CA VAL A 101 16.70 13.38 8.43
C VAL A 101 17.34 14.75 8.14
N LEU A 102 18.04 14.88 7.02
CA LEU A 102 18.61 16.16 6.59
C LEU A 102 17.53 17.17 6.18
N SER A 103 16.46 16.71 5.53
CA SER A 103 15.31 17.54 5.15
C SER A 103 14.53 18.02 6.37
N ARG A 104 14.38 17.17 7.40
CA ARG A 104 13.78 17.55 8.68
C ARG A 104 14.62 18.61 9.40
N HIS A 105 15.94 18.39 9.49
CA HIS A 105 16.89 19.36 10.04
C HIS A 105 16.80 20.74 9.34
N LEU A 106 16.68 20.75 8.01
CA LEU A 106 16.54 21.99 7.24
C LEU A 106 15.26 22.76 7.63
N LYS A 107 14.13 22.06 7.81
CA LYS A 107 12.86 22.67 8.21
C LYS A 107 12.90 23.23 9.64
N GLU A 108 13.54 22.52 10.57
CA GLU A 108 13.58 22.88 11.99
C GLU A 108 14.62 23.94 12.32
N VAL A 109 15.82 23.84 11.74
CA VAL A 109 16.98 24.66 12.12
C VAL A 109 17.22 25.81 11.13
N HIS A 110 16.81 25.66 9.87
CA HIS A 110 17.01 26.64 8.80
C HIS A 110 15.71 27.18 8.16
N PRO A 111 14.61 27.42 8.91
CA PRO A 111 13.34 27.87 8.30
C PRO A 111 13.45 29.23 7.62
N GLN A 112 14.27 30.14 8.14
CA GLN A 112 14.45 31.49 7.60
C GLN A 112 15.26 31.48 6.30
N ASP A 113 16.29 30.63 6.19
CA ASP A 113 17.12 30.51 4.98
C ASP A 113 16.33 29.92 3.80
N ILE A 114 15.36 29.05 4.10
CA ILE A 114 14.40 28.50 3.13
C ILE A 114 13.39 29.59 2.71
N GLN A 115 12.97 30.47 3.62
CA GLN A 115 11.98 31.53 3.35
C GLN A 115 12.56 32.74 2.59
N HIS A 116 13.77 33.20 2.94
CA HIS A 116 14.42 34.36 2.29
C HIS A 116 14.78 34.12 0.82
N SER A 117 14.84 32.86 0.38
CA SER A 117 15.07 32.47 -1.02
C SER A 117 13.84 32.72 -1.93
N ARG A 118 12.67 33.03 -1.37
CA ARG A 118 11.44 33.39 -2.11
C ARG A 118 11.38 34.87 -2.51
N GLY A 119 12.34 35.68 -2.06
CA GLY A 119 12.30 37.13 -2.14
C GLY A 119 13.27 37.76 -3.16
N ARG A 120 13.25 37.35 -4.45
CA ARG A 120 13.71 38.22 -5.56
C ARG A 120 13.29 37.71 -6.95
N GLY A 121 12.06 38.03 -7.35
CA GLY A 121 11.75 38.43 -8.74
C GLY A 121 11.92 37.46 -9.92
N PHE A 122 11.90 36.13 -9.75
CA PHE A 122 11.65 35.14 -10.82
C PHE A 122 11.00 33.87 -10.20
N PRO A 123 10.05 33.18 -10.87
CA PRO A 123 9.35 32.02 -10.32
C PRO A 123 10.14 30.74 -10.61
N GLU A 124 11.32 30.58 -10.00
CA GLU A 124 11.93 29.27 -9.84
C GLU A 124 11.62 28.81 -8.42
N SER A 125 10.73 27.82 -8.32
CA SER A 125 10.42 27.13 -7.06
C SER A 125 11.69 26.46 -6.55
N HIS A 126 12.41 27.09 -5.63
CA HIS A 126 13.61 26.50 -5.05
C HIS A 126 13.21 25.28 -4.21
N TRP A 127 13.64 24.10 -4.63
CA TRP A 127 13.31 22.83 -4.00
C TRP A 127 14.15 22.67 -2.73
N LEU A 128 13.67 21.93 -1.73
CA LEU A 128 14.48 21.59 -0.53
C LEU A 128 15.86 21.00 -0.90
N GLN A 129 15.94 20.31 -2.04
CA GLN A 129 17.17 19.77 -2.62
C GLN A 129 18.24 20.84 -2.89
N ASP A 130 17.85 22.09 -3.16
CA ASP A 130 18.76 23.21 -3.42
C ASP A 130 19.49 23.70 -2.17
N HIS A 131 19.04 23.28 -0.98
CA HIS A 131 19.72 23.53 0.29
C HIS A 131 20.57 22.34 0.75
N ILE A 132 20.67 21.30 -0.08
CA ILE A 132 21.41 20.07 0.17
C ILE A 132 22.59 19.96 -0.82
N LEU A 133 23.76 19.56 -0.30
CA LEU A 133 24.87 19.04 -1.09
C LEU A 133 24.71 17.52 -1.14
N ASP A 134 24.08 17.04 -2.21
CA ASP A 134 23.83 15.62 -2.43
C ASP A 134 25.03 14.92 -3.10
N ARG A 135 25.06 13.58 -3.06
CA ARG A 135 26.07 12.71 -3.68
C ARG A 135 27.48 12.95 -3.16
N LEU A 136 27.60 13.29 -1.89
CA LEU A 136 28.89 13.41 -1.22
C LEU A 136 29.37 12.03 -0.78
N SER A 137 30.62 11.74 -1.12
CA SER A 137 31.32 10.57 -0.62
C SER A 137 32.08 10.94 0.65
N PHE A 138 31.75 10.28 1.74
CA PHE A 138 32.34 10.51 3.06
C PHE A 138 33.21 9.34 3.50
N GLN A 139 34.23 9.63 4.29
CA GLN A 139 34.94 8.65 5.10
C GLN A 139 35.01 9.12 6.54
N ALA A 140 35.00 8.17 7.47
CA ALA A 140 35.16 8.41 8.89
C ALA A 140 36.07 7.33 9.50
N TRP A 141 36.64 7.62 10.67
CA TRP A 141 37.42 6.63 11.42
C TRP A 141 36.54 5.49 11.94
N THR A 142 35.28 5.76 12.29
CA THR A 142 34.32 4.79 12.86
C THR A 142 33.06 4.69 12.00
N VAL A 143 32.33 3.56 12.12
CA VAL A 143 31.15 3.27 11.29
C VAL A 143 29.93 4.12 11.67
N SER A 144 29.83 4.55 12.93
CA SER A 144 28.60 5.09 13.52
C SER A 144 28.62 6.60 13.77
N ASN A 145 29.66 7.32 13.35
CA ASN A 145 29.80 8.75 13.65
C ASN A 145 30.05 9.58 12.38
N ILE A 146 28.99 9.78 11.61
CA ILE A 146 29.05 10.56 10.38
C ILE A 146 29.26 12.06 10.62
N GLY A 147 28.90 12.56 11.81
CA GLY A 147 29.17 13.94 12.23
C GLY A 147 30.67 14.26 12.35
N ARG A 148 31.54 13.24 12.40
CA ARG A 148 33.01 13.38 12.33
C ARG A 148 33.62 12.78 11.06
N SER A 149 32.87 12.77 9.96
CA SER A 149 33.34 12.34 8.64
C SER A 149 33.98 13.49 7.85
N TRP A 150 34.73 13.17 6.80
CA TRP A 150 35.28 14.13 5.83
C TRP A 150 34.90 13.73 4.40
N THR A 151 34.77 14.71 3.50
CA THR A 151 34.49 14.44 2.09
C THR A 151 35.73 13.94 1.36
N VAL A 152 35.54 13.04 0.39
CA VAL A 152 36.62 12.50 -0.44
C VAL A 152 36.37 12.73 -1.93
N HIS A 153 37.42 13.14 -2.66
CA HIS A 153 37.37 13.28 -4.11
C HIS A 153 37.65 11.94 -4.79
N LEU A 154 36.65 11.43 -5.54
CA LEU A 154 36.81 10.25 -6.39
C LEU A 154 37.29 10.70 -7.78
N TYR A 155 38.47 10.28 -8.20
CA TYR A 155 38.93 10.49 -9.58
C TYR A 155 38.08 9.63 -10.54
N ARG A 156 37.61 10.26 -11.62
CA ARG A 156 36.87 9.61 -12.72
C ARG A 156 37.78 8.58 -13.39
N GLY A 157 37.68 7.31 -13.00
CA GLY A 157 38.46 6.22 -13.60
C GLY A 157 38.64 4.93 -12.80
N GLN A 158 38.29 4.87 -11.51
CA GLN A 158 38.32 3.60 -10.77
C GLN A 158 36.98 2.87 -10.92
N LEU A 159 36.97 1.89 -11.82
CA LEU A 159 35.84 1.00 -12.10
C LEU A 159 35.40 0.21 -10.87
N GLN A 160 34.09 0.08 -10.79
CA GLN A 160 33.25 -0.50 -9.76
C GLN A 160 33.27 -2.04 -9.76
N GLY A 161 32.97 -2.66 -8.60
CA GLY A 161 32.21 -3.92 -8.56
C GLY A 161 30.72 -3.62 -8.74
N PRO A 162 29.92 -4.54 -9.28
CA PRO A 162 28.87 -4.28 -10.26
C PRO A 162 27.71 -3.44 -9.70
N HIS A 163 27.85 -2.12 -9.84
CA HIS A 163 26.72 -1.23 -9.99
C HIS A 163 27.00 -0.42 -11.24
N THR A 164 26.35 -0.83 -12.33
CA THR A 164 26.18 -0.01 -13.52
C THR A 164 25.92 1.44 -13.08
N PRO A 165 26.78 2.39 -13.44
CA PRO A 165 26.48 3.79 -13.23
C PRO A 165 25.24 4.04 -14.07
N VAL A 166 24.12 4.36 -13.43
CA VAL A 166 22.98 4.95 -14.11
C VAL A 166 23.47 6.30 -14.60
N THR A 167 24.05 6.29 -15.80
CA THR A 167 24.01 7.41 -16.74
C THR A 167 22.60 7.97 -16.61
N ILE A 168 22.50 9.26 -16.34
CA ILE A 168 21.24 9.99 -16.46
C ILE A 168 20.74 9.64 -17.86
N TYR A 169 19.79 8.71 -17.95
CA TYR A 169 19.08 8.49 -19.18
C TYR A 169 18.39 9.83 -19.42
N GLN A 170 18.87 10.56 -20.43
CA GLN A 170 17.92 11.31 -21.22
C GLN A 170 16.81 10.33 -21.53
N ALA A 171 15.60 10.66 -21.09
CA ALA A 171 14.45 9.79 -21.29
C ALA A 171 14.46 9.35 -22.77
N PRO A 172 14.22 8.06 -23.08
CA PRO A 172 14.12 7.56 -24.44
C PRO A 172 13.40 8.58 -25.33
N GLU A 173 13.87 8.79 -26.56
CA GLU A 173 13.34 9.85 -27.42
C GLU A 173 11.82 9.78 -27.55
N ALA A 174 11.23 8.57 -27.50
CA ALA A 174 9.80 8.35 -27.41
C ALA A 174 9.12 9.01 -26.20
N ILE A 175 9.73 9.00 -25.02
CA ILE A 175 9.23 9.65 -23.80
C ILE A 175 9.40 11.17 -23.88
N GLN A 176 10.47 11.67 -24.50
CA GLN A 176 10.64 13.12 -24.74
C GLN A 176 9.66 13.65 -25.79
N VAL A 177 9.43 12.88 -26.85
CA VAL A 177 8.42 13.17 -27.89
C VAL A 177 7.04 13.14 -27.25
N PHE A 178 6.72 12.11 -26.47
CA PHE A 178 5.46 12.02 -25.74
C PHE A 178 5.26 13.19 -24.76
N ALA A 179 6.29 13.56 -23.99
CA ALA A 179 6.23 14.69 -23.07
C ALA A 179 6.05 16.04 -23.82
N LYS A 180 6.70 16.21 -24.97
CA LYS A 180 6.50 17.37 -25.85
C LYS A 180 5.10 17.39 -26.48
N GLU A 181 4.59 16.25 -26.91
CA GLU A 181 3.21 16.11 -27.42
C GLU A 181 2.19 16.43 -26.33
N LEU A 182 2.40 15.94 -25.10
CA LEU A 182 1.57 16.26 -23.94
C LEU A 182 1.60 17.76 -23.64
N PHE A 183 2.79 18.36 -23.65
CA PHE A 183 2.97 19.79 -23.41
C PHE A 183 2.28 20.64 -24.48
N VAL A 184 2.44 20.28 -25.76
CA VAL A 184 1.78 20.97 -26.88
C VAL A 184 0.27 20.81 -26.81
N ARG A 185 -0.24 19.62 -26.45
CA ARG A 185 -1.67 19.36 -26.30
C ARG A 185 -2.28 20.14 -25.13
N GLU A 186 -1.55 20.26 -24.04
CA GLU A 186 -1.93 21.10 -22.88
C GLU A 186 -1.95 22.59 -23.26
N GLN A 187 -0.94 23.05 -24.00
CA GLN A 187 -0.90 24.43 -24.50
C GLN A 187 -2.05 24.73 -25.46
N GLN A 188 -2.42 23.77 -26.31
CA GLN A 188 -3.58 23.86 -27.20
C GLN A 188 -4.90 23.91 -26.41
N TYR A 189 -5.03 23.08 -25.38
CA TYR A 189 -6.20 23.06 -24.49
C TYR A 189 -6.37 24.40 -23.76
N LEU A 190 -5.30 24.93 -23.16
CA LEU A 190 -5.29 26.24 -22.50
C LEU A 190 -5.57 27.40 -23.48
N SER A 191 -5.07 27.30 -24.72
CA SER A 191 -5.36 28.31 -25.76
C SER A 191 -6.81 28.26 -26.25
N GLN A 192 -7.45 27.09 -26.23
CA GLN A 192 -8.87 26.92 -26.57
C GLN A 192 -9.76 27.41 -25.42
N GLN A 193 -9.34 27.19 -24.17
CA GLN A 193 -10.01 27.69 -22.97
C GLN A 193 -9.95 29.23 -22.88
N ALA A 194 -8.82 29.84 -23.28
CA ALA A 194 -8.67 31.29 -23.38
C ALA A 194 -9.46 31.93 -24.54
N ARG A 195 -9.90 31.15 -25.54
CA ARG A 195 -10.68 31.62 -26.70
C ARG A 195 -12.20 31.56 -26.50
N GLY A 196 -12.68 31.24 -25.29
CA GLY A 196 -14.07 31.51 -24.89
C GLY A 196 -15.13 30.77 -25.70
N SER A 197 -14.93 29.49 -26.03
CA SER A 197 -15.96 28.67 -26.66
C SER A 197 -16.11 27.32 -25.97
N LEU A 198 -16.90 27.32 -24.89
CA LEU A 198 -17.83 26.26 -24.49
C LEU A 198 -18.65 26.79 -23.29
N LEU A 199 -19.97 26.62 -23.38
CA LEU A 199 -20.97 27.14 -22.44
C LEU A 199 -20.78 26.53 -21.04
N GLN A 200 -20.82 27.37 -20.00
CA GLN A 200 -20.89 26.97 -18.60
C GLN A 200 -22.20 26.19 -18.34
N PRO A 201 -22.15 24.99 -17.72
CA PRO A 201 -23.25 24.49 -16.94
C PRO A 201 -23.19 25.16 -15.57
N THR A 202 -24.21 25.97 -15.29
CA THR A 202 -24.54 26.49 -13.97
C THR A 202 -24.84 25.34 -13.01
N GLY A 203 -24.23 25.36 -11.83
CA GLY A 203 -24.55 24.46 -10.73
C GLY A 203 -23.33 24.20 -9.83
N ARG A 204 -23.01 25.16 -8.97
CA ARG A 204 -22.04 24.98 -7.89
C ARG A 204 -22.67 24.15 -6.78
N THR A 205 -21.95 23.13 -6.32
CA THR A 205 -21.79 22.84 -4.89
C THR A 205 -20.39 22.27 -4.63
N THR A 206 -19.69 23.00 -3.75
CA THR A 206 -18.47 22.70 -2.97
C THR A 206 -17.12 22.44 -3.66
N SER A 207 -16.07 22.92 -3.00
CA SER A 207 -14.79 23.43 -3.53
C SER A 207 -13.60 22.74 -2.85
N ALA A 208 -12.43 22.80 -3.51
CA ALA A 208 -11.04 22.61 -3.03
C ALA A 208 -10.59 21.14 -2.79
N THR A 209 -9.45 20.62 -3.30
CA THR A 209 -8.17 21.28 -3.65
C THR A 209 -7.36 20.44 -4.66
N ASP A 210 -6.62 21.11 -5.55
CA ASP A 210 -5.74 20.66 -6.65
C ASP A 210 -6.37 19.89 -7.87
N PRO A 211 -6.68 20.62 -8.96
CA PRO A 211 -7.04 20.02 -10.25
C PRO A 211 -6.03 19.00 -10.79
N ALA A 212 -4.73 19.10 -10.43
CA ALA A 212 -3.70 18.18 -10.89
C ALA A 212 -3.82 16.81 -10.22
N LEU A 213 -4.15 16.75 -8.92
CA LEU A 213 -4.43 15.48 -8.22
C LEU A 213 -5.66 14.79 -8.81
N ILE A 214 -6.73 15.55 -9.06
CA ILE A 214 -7.94 15.05 -9.71
C ILE A 214 -7.60 14.56 -11.12
N THR A 215 -6.81 15.31 -11.90
CA THR A 215 -6.43 14.91 -13.27
C THR A 215 -5.54 13.67 -13.29
N ASN A 216 -4.56 13.56 -12.38
CA ASN A 216 -3.66 12.41 -12.29
C ASN A 216 -4.36 11.16 -11.78
N TRP A 217 -5.28 11.32 -10.82
CA TRP A 217 -6.14 10.25 -10.33
C TRP A 217 -7.08 9.76 -11.44
N MET A 218 -7.81 10.67 -12.08
CA MET A 218 -8.71 10.36 -13.18
C MET A 218 -7.98 9.75 -14.39
N ARG A 219 -6.72 10.13 -14.63
CA ARG A 219 -5.87 9.51 -15.65
C ARG A 219 -5.48 8.08 -15.27
N ARG A 220 -5.09 7.81 -14.01
CA ARG A 220 -4.69 6.47 -13.54
C ARG A 220 -5.87 5.51 -13.48
N THR A 221 -7.02 5.95 -12.99
CA THR A 221 -8.23 5.11 -12.93
C THR A 221 -8.89 5.00 -14.31
N GLY A 222 -8.80 6.07 -15.10
CA GLY A 222 -9.44 6.17 -16.41
C GLY A 222 -10.98 6.09 -16.31
N TRP A 223 -11.56 6.52 -15.18
CA TRP A 223 -13.00 6.47 -14.95
C TRP A 223 -13.79 7.34 -15.93
N GLU A 224 -13.24 8.47 -16.35
CA GLU A 224 -13.88 9.33 -17.36
C GLU A 224 -14.14 8.55 -18.66
N GLU A 225 -13.15 7.77 -19.12
CA GLU A 225 -13.29 6.93 -20.30
C GLU A 225 -14.26 5.77 -20.05
N ILE A 226 -14.15 5.10 -18.90
CA ILE A 226 -15.02 3.97 -18.52
C ILE A 226 -16.49 4.39 -18.57
N PHE A 227 -16.81 5.58 -18.04
CA PHE A 227 -18.17 6.03 -17.81
C PHE A 227 -18.61 7.19 -18.73
N ARG A 228 -17.92 7.43 -19.86
CA ARG A 228 -18.24 8.56 -20.77
C ARG A 228 -19.62 8.42 -21.40
N ASN A 229 -20.01 7.21 -21.78
CA ASN A 229 -21.24 6.92 -22.53
C ASN A 229 -22.15 5.95 -21.77
N THR A 230 -22.13 6.01 -20.45
CA THR A 230 -22.89 5.13 -19.56
C THR A 230 -23.93 5.90 -18.74
N ARG A 231 -25.08 5.29 -18.47
CA ARG A 231 -26.04 5.74 -17.47
C ARG A 231 -25.50 5.42 -16.07
N ARG A 232 -24.78 6.39 -15.49
CA ARG A 232 -24.12 6.25 -14.17
C ARG A 232 -25.12 6.04 -13.04
N ASP A 233 -26.28 6.69 -13.14
CA ASP A 233 -27.43 6.49 -12.24
C ASP A 233 -27.90 5.02 -12.23
N LEU A 234 -28.02 4.40 -13.40
CA LEU A 234 -28.35 2.97 -13.52
C LEU A 234 -27.25 2.08 -12.93
N ILE A 235 -25.98 2.42 -13.15
CA ILE A 235 -24.83 1.68 -12.61
C ILE A 235 -24.83 1.71 -11.08
N VAL A 236 -25.01 2.89 -10.48
CA VAL A 236 -25.10 3.07 -9.03
C VAL A 236 -26.32 2.34 -8.47
N ALA A 237 -27.48 2.42 -9.12
CA ALA A 237 -28.68 1.72 -8.70
C ALA A 237 -28.52 0.18 -8.70
N MET A 238 -27.87 -0.38 -9.73
CA MET A 238 -27.60 -1.82 -9.79
C MET A 238 -26.70 -2.31 -8.66
N ALA A 239 -25.83 -1.46 -8.11
CA ALA A 239 -24.92 -1.82 -7.03
C ALA A 239 -25.55 -1.77 -5.63
N GLN A 240 -26.77 -1.25 -5.47
CA GLN A 240 -27.40 -1.18 -4.15
C GLN A 240 -27.77 -2.56 -3.60
N CYS A 241 -27.89 -2.73 -2.29
CA CYS A 241 -28.44 -3.98 -1.76
C CYS A 241 -29.95 -4.05 -1.96
N PRO A 242 -30.57 -5.25 -2.01
CA PRO A 242 -32.01 -5.39 -2.08
C PRO A 242 -32.66 -4.67 -0.89
N PRO A 243 -33.79 -3.99 -1.11
CA PRO A 243 -34.51 -3.35 -0.02
C PRO A 243 -35.06 -4.41 0.96
N LYS A 244 -35.34 -4.00 2.22
CA LYS A 244 -35.77 -4.89 3.31
C LYS A 244 -36.91 -5.83 2.90
N GLU A 245 -37.02 -7.00 3.54
CA GLU A 245 -37.98 -8.06 3.17
C GLU A 245 -39.40 -7.52 2.89
N ASN A 246 -39.99 -7.95 1.77
CA ASN A 246 -41.31 -7.54 1.22
C ASN A 246 -41.41 -6.23 0.43
N SER A 247 -40.29 -5.66 -0.01
CA SER A 247 -40.24 -4.36 -0.71
C SER A 247 -40.59 -4.39 -2.22
N GLY A 248 -40.92 -5.55 -2.78
CA GLY A 248 -41.31 -5.69 -4.19
C GLY A 248 -40.13 -5.60 -5.17
N PRO A 249 -40.37 -5.36 -6.48
CA PRO A 249 -39.28 -5.21 -7.45
C PRO A 249 -38.47 -3.94 -7.20
N LEU A 250 -37.16 -3.99 -7.38
CA LEU A 250 -36.29 -2.82 -7.25
C LEU A 250 -36.33 -1.97 -8.52
N TRP A 251 -36.62 -0.68 -8.37
CA TRP A 251 -36.51 0.28 -9.47
C TRP A 251 -35.04 0.65 -9.73
N LEU A 252 -34.59 0.53 -10.97
CA LEU A 252 -33.21 0.81 -11.36
C LEU A 252 -33.06 2.15 -12.07
N ALA A 253 -33.87 2.40 -13.11
CA ALA A 253 -33.86 3.65 -13.87
C ALA A 253 -35.08 3.73 -14.81
N ASN A 254 -35.38 4.93 -15.30
CA ASN A 254 -36.30 5.10 -16.44
C ASN A 254 -35.53 5.10 -17.77
N TYR A 255 -36.02 4.33 -18.74
CA TYR A 255 -35.49 4.28 -20.11
C TYR A 255 -36.62 4.28 -21.14
N LYS A 256 -36.65 5.30 -22.00
CA LYS A 256 -37.71 5.49 -23.03
C LYS A 256 -39.13 5.41 -22.44
N ASP A 257 -39.34 6.09 -21.32
CA ASP A 257 -40.61 6.13 -20.59
C ASP A 257 -41.06 4.78 -20.01
N GLU A 258 -40.19 3.77 -20.01
CA GLU A 258 -40.38 2.49 -19.32
C GLU A 258 -39.47 2.41 -18.08
N ALA A 259 -40.00 1.84 -16.99
CA ALA A 259 -39.21 1.58 -15.80
C ALA A 259 -38.38 0.30 -15.99
N LEU A 260 -37.05 0.43 -15.92
CA LEU A 260 -36.15 -0.69 -15.75
C LEU A 260 -36.18 -1.11 -14.29
N ILE A 261 -36.59 -2.36 -14.06
CA ILE A 261 -36.73 -2.94 -12.73
C ILE A 261 -35.95 -4.25 -12.63
N SER A 262 -35.46 -4.55 -11.43
CA SER A 262 -35.08 -5.90 -11.06
C SER A 262 -36.30 -6.60 -10.45
N SER A 263 -36.57 -7.83 -10.88
CA SER A 263 -37.80 -8.54 -10.50
C SER A 263 -37.80 -8.88 -9.00
N GLN A 264 -38.97 -9.02 -8.40
CA GLN A 264 -39.07 -9.44 -6.99
C GLN A 264 -38.42 -10.81 -6.74
N GLU A 265 -38.50 -11.72 -7.72
CA GLU A 265 -37.88 -13.04 -7.66
C GLU A 265 -36.35 -12.93 -7.68
N ASP A 266 -35.80 -12.09 -8.56
CA ASP A 266 -34.36 -11.84 -8.65
C ASP A 266 -33.84 -11.23 -7.34
N GLU A 267 -34.56 -10.23 -6.79
CA GLU A 267 -34.19 -9.58 -5.52
C GLU A 267 -34.25 -10.55 -4.33
N HIS A 268 -35.28 -11.40 -4.24
CA HIS A 268 -35.37 -12.41 -3.18
C HIS A 268 -34.21 -13.41 -3.25
N LYS A 269 -33.83 -13.83 -4.45
CA LYS A 269 -32.68 -14.72 -4.66
C LYS A 269 -31.36 -14.04 -4.29
N LEU A 270 -31.19 -12.76 -4.62
CA LEU A 270 -30.04 -11.97 -4.20
C LEU A 270 -29.93 -11.85 -2.67
N THR A 271 -31.04 -11.63 -1.97
CA THR A 271 -31.06 -11.60 -0.49
C THR A 271 -30.57 -12.94 0.09
N ARG A 272 -30.99 -14.07 -0.49
CA ARG A 272 -30.53 -15.41 -0.06
C ARG A 272 -29.04 -15.63 -0.34
N MET A 273 -28.53 -15.13 -1.46
CA MET A 273 -27.08 -15.13 -1.77
C MET A 273 -26.27 -14.28 -0.79
N MET A 274 -26.78 -13.11 -0.41
CA MET A 274 -26.14 -12.24 0.58
C MET A 274 -26.10 -12.89 1.97
N ALA A 275 -27.18 -13.55 2.39
CA ALA A 275 -27.21 -14.30 3.63
C ALA A 275 -26.20 -15.46 3.62
N ALA A 276 -26.04 -16.15 2.48
CA ALA A 276 -25.02 -17.17 2.31
C ALA A 276 -23.60 -16.59 2.35
N LEU A 277 -23.39 -15.40 1.77
CA LEU A 277 -22.12 -14.67 1.85
C LEU A 277 -21.77 -14.29 3.31
N ASP A 278 -22.74 -13.88 4.12
CA ASP A 278 -22.50 -13.58 5.55
C ASP A 278 -22.02 -14.81 6.32
N ARG A 279 -22.66 -15.98 6.10
CA ARG A 279 -22.23 -17.25 6.70
C ARG A 279 -20.85 -17.68 6.21
N LEU A 280 -20.55 -17.41 4.94
CA LEU A 280 -19.21 -17.64 4.38
C LEU A 280 -18.15 -16.77 5.05
N PHE A 281 -18.45 -15.51 5.34
CA PHE A 281 -17.54 -14.64 6.09
C PHE A 281 -17.29 -15.15 7.52
N GLU A 282 -18.33 -15.62 8.22
CA GLU A 282 -18.14 -16.25 9.54
C GLU A 282 -17.19 -17.46 9.49
N ARG A 283 -17.38 -18.30 8.48
CA ARG A 283 -16.52 -19.47 8.26
C ARG A 283 -15.08 -19.07 7.90
N SER A 284 -14.92 -18.08 7.03
CA SER A 284 -13.60 -17.56 6.63
C SER A 284 -12.87 -16.92 7.83
N ASN A 285 -13.60 -16.20 8.69
CA ASN A 285 -13.07 -15.66 9.94
C ASN A 285 -12.56 -16.77 10.86
N ASP A 286 -13.31 -17.86 10.99
CA ASP A 286 -12.89 -19.02 11.77
C ASP A 286 -11.61 -19.68 11.21
N THR A 287 -11.48 -19.79 9.88
CA THR A 287 -10.24 -20.25 9.24
C THR A 287 -9.05 -19.36 9.57
N ILE A 288 -9.19 -18.04 9.55
CA ILE A 288 -8.12 -17.11 9.94
C ILE A 288 -7.74 -17.25 11.42
N LYS A 289 -8.72 -17.36 12.33
CA LYS A 289 -8.47 -17.57 13.77
C LYS A 289 -7.64 -18.83 14.04
N HIS A 290 -7.80 -19.86 13.21
CA HIS A 290 -7.08 -21.12 13.31
C HIS A 290 -5.89 -21.23 12.36
N THR A 291 -5.39 -20.12 11.80
CA THR A 291 -4.22 -20.09 10.92
C THR A 291 -3.02 -19.45 11.61
N ASP A 292 -1.87 -20.13 11.55
CA ASP A 292 -0.63 -19.67 12.15
C ASP A 292 -0.19 -18.28 11.65
N ILE A 293 0.48 -17.53 12.52
CA ILE A 293 1.01 -16.18 12.24
C ILE A 293 1.86 -16.19 10.96
N SER A 294 2.68 -17.22 10.76
CA SER A 294 3.57 -17.32 9.60
C SER A 294 2.80 -17.28 8.29
N LEU A 295 1.72 -18.07 8.16
CA LEU A 295 0.87 -18.07 6.97
C LEU A 295 0.10 -16.76 6.81
N ARG A 296 -0.40 -16.18 7.91
CA ARG A 296 -1.11 -14.89 7.88
C ARG A 296 -0.21 -13.74 7.43
N ARG A 297 1.10 -13.76 7.74
CA ARG A 297 2.08 -12.80 7.21
C ARG A 297 2.29 -12.92 5.70
N TRP A 298 2.28 -14.15 5.19
CA TRP A 298 2.31 -14.38 3.74
C TRP A 298 1.02 -13.94 3.07
N LEU A 299 -0.15 -14.20 3.68
CA LEU A 299 -1.45 -13.75 3.19
C LEU A 299 -1.54 -12.22 3.06
N ARG A 300 -0.99 -11.49 4.03
CA ARG A 300 -0.92 -10.02 4.00
C ARG A 300 0.11 -9.48 3.01
N GLY A 301 1.18 -10.24 2.73
CA GLY A 301 2.29 -9.81 1.90
C GLY A 301 1.91 -9.53 0.45
N ILE A 302 2.28 -8.33 -0.03
CA ILE A 302 2.08 -7.90 -1.42
C ILE A 302 3.23 -8.28 -2.35
N TYR A 303 4.35 -8.78 -1.82
CA TYR A 303 5.53 -9.15 -2.60
C TYR A 303 5.66 -10.66 -2.74
N PRO A 304 6.04 -11.19 -3.93
CA PRO A 304 6.03 -12.62 -4.19
C PRO A 304 7.10 -13.40 -3.40
N ASP A 305 8.20 -12.76 -3.03
CA ASP A 305 9.41 -13.38 -2.49
C ASP A 305 9.56 -13.25 -0.96
N ARG A 306 8.74 -12.43 -0.31
CA ARG A 306 8.85 -12.14 1.13
C ARG A 306 7.49 -11.98 1.82
N PRO A 307 7.36 -12.42 3.08
CA PRO A 307 6.16 -12.17 3.88
C PRO A 307 6.10 -10.71 4.35
N TYR A 308 4.92 -10.26 4.79
CA TYR A 308 4.80 -8.98 5.48
C TYR A 308 5.39 -9.03 6.90
N LYS A 309 5.69 -7.86 7.48
CA LYS A 309 6.19 -7.77 8.86
C LYS A 309 5.11 -8.21 9.86
N ARG A 310 3.88 -7.69 9.71
CA ARG A 310 2.71 -8.02 10.53
C ARG A 310 1.82 -9.11 9.89
N PRO A 311 1.09 -9.92 10.68
CA PRO A 311 0.13 -10.86 10.12
C PRO A 311 -1.09 -10.16 9.53
N PHE A 312 -1.85 -10.87 8.68
CA PHE A 312 -3.23 -10.55 8.39
C PHE A 312 -4.07 -10.75 9.66
N GLU A 313 -4.85 -9.75 10.02
CA GLU A 313 -5.71 -9.75 11.21
C GLU A 313 -7.14 -9.49 10.80
N LEU A 314 -8.07 -10.06 11.57
CA LEU A 314 -9.48 -9.80 11.37
C LEU A 314 -9.80 -8.38 11.85
N VAL A 315 -10.70 -7.71 11.15
CA VAL A 315 -11.19 -6.39 11.55
C VAL A 315 -11.82 -6.49 12.95
N VAL A 316 -11.35 -5.65 13.87
CA VAL A 316 -11.79 -5.67 15.28
C VAL A 316 -13.12 -4.93 15.45
N LYS A 317 -13.31 -3.81 14.74
CA LYS A 317 -14.52 -2.98 14.81
C LYS A 317 -15.67 -3.63 14.03
N PRO A 318 -16.81 -3.97 14.66
CA PRO A 318 -17.93 -4.60 13.95
C PRO A 318 -18.55 -3.73 12.85
N SER A 319 -18.56 -2.40 13.01
CA SER A 319 -19.06 -1.46 11.99
C SER A 319 -18.21 -1.51 10.71
N THR A 320 -16.89 -1.47 10.84
CA THR A 320 -15.95 -1.62 9.72
C THR A 320 -16.11 -2.98 9.04
N GLU A 321 -16.25 -4.06 9.82
CA GLU A 321 -16.48 -5.40 9.26
C GLU A 321 -17.78 -5.46 8.46
N ARG A 322 -18.88 -4.91 9.00
CA ARG A 322 -20.17 -4.82 8.29
C ARG A 322 -20.03 -4.04 6.98
N ARG A 323 -19.35 -2.89 7.00
CA ARG A 323 -19.07 -2.08 5.80
C ARG A 323 -18.33 -2.89 4.74
N TYR A 324 -17.37 -3.71 5.17
CA TYR A 324 -16.58 -4.54 4.25
C TYR A 324 -17.39 -5.66 3.61
N ARG A 325 -18.23 -6.34 4.41
CA ARG A 325 -19.18 -7.35 3.90
C ARG A 325 -20.19 -6.72 2.96
N GLN A 326 -20.72 -5.54 3.30
CA GLN A 326 -21.68 -4.80 2.48
C GLN A 326 -21.12 -4.48 1.10
N LEU A 327 -19.85 -4.12 1.01
CA LEU A 327 -19.23 -3.85 -0.29
C LEU A 327 -19.22 -5.08 -1.22
N LEU A 328 -19.00 -6.28 -0.69
CA LEU A 328 -19.06 -7.51 -1.48
C LEU A 328 -20.51 -7.93 -1.79
N LYS A 329 -21.46 -7.68 -0.89
CA LYS A 329 -22.90 -7.83 -1.17
C LYS A 329 -23.33 -6.95 -2.35
N LYS A 330 -22.92 -5.67 -2.34
CA LYS A 330 -23.12 -4.72 -3.44
C LYS A 330 -22.48 -5.22 -4.75
N CYS A 331 -21.30 -5.83 -4.67
CA CYS A 331 -20.64 -6.46 -5.82
C CYS A 331 -21.49 -7.58 -6.44
N LEU A 332 -22.00 -8.51 -5.62
CA LEU A 332 -22.87 -9.59 -6.10
C LEU A 332 -24.12 -9.04 -6.76
N CYS A 333 -24.82 -8.12 -6.09
CA CYS A 333 -26.03 -7.48 -6.62
C CYS A 333 -25.77 -6.82 -7.98
N PHE A 334 -24.66 -6.06 -8.07
CA PHE A 334 -24.26 -5.40 -9.30
C PHE A 334 -24.09 -6.38 -10.47
N TRP A 335 -23.33 -7.47 -10.27
CA TRP A 335 -23.05 -8.44 -11.33
C TRP A 335 -24.31 -9.14 -11.81
N PHE A 336 -25.14 -9.62 -10.88
CA PHE A 336 -26.35 -10.34 -11.21
C PHE A 336 -27.38 -9.43 -11.88
N ARG A 337 -27.64 -8.22 -11.35
CA ARG A 337 -28.57 -7.29 -12.00
C ARG A 337 -28.09 -6.88 -13.39
N LEU A 338 -26.80 -6.61 -13.54
CA LEU A 338 -26.22 -6.33 -14.86
C LEU A 338 -26.39 -7.52 -15.81
N TRP A 339 -26.29 -8.76 -15.34
CA TRP A 339 -26.46 -9.96 -16.16
C TRP A 339 -27.91 -10.24 -16.54
N ARG A 340 -28.85 -10.01 -15.61
CA ARG A 340 -30.29 -10.18 -15.79
C ARG A 340 -30.90 -9.15 -16.74
N LEU A 341 -30.26 -7.99 -16.92
CA LEU A 341 -30.68 -7.02 -17.92
C LEU A 341 -30.46 -7.54 -19.37
N PRO A 342 -31.36 -7.20 -20.32
CA PRO A 342 -31.19 -7.57 -21.72
C PRO A 342 -29.82 -7.17 -22.29
N PRO A 343 -29.09 -8.06 -23.00
CA PRO A 343 -27.74 -7.78 -23.50
C PRO A 343 -27.62 -6.56 -24.42
N THR A 344 -28.73 -6.18 -25.09
CA THR A 344 -28.81 -4.98 -25.92
C THR A 344 -28.84 -3.69 -25.08
N LEU A 345 -29.47 -3.73 -23.91
CA LEU A 345 -29.54 -2.60 -22.97
C LEU A 345 -28.22 -2.45 -22.22
N THR A 346 -27.62 -3.54 -21.74
CA THR A 346 -26.32 -3.47 -21.04
C THR A 346 -25.21 -2.90 -21.92
N ARG A 347 -25.13 -3.34 -23.19
CA ARG A 347 -24.21 -2.76 -24.17
C ARG A 347 -24.47 -1.28 -24.41
N ARG A 348 -25.74 -0.86 -24.48
CA ARG A 348 -26.10 0.53 -24.81
C ARG A 348 -25.96 1.49 -23.62
N LEU A 349 -26.39 1.07 -22.45
CA LEU A 349 -26.53 1.93 -21.27
C LEU A 349 -25.36 1.80 -20.31
N CYS A 350 -24.71 0.64 -20.24
CA CYS A 350 -23.58 0.40 -19.33
C CYS A 350 -22.25 0.26 -20.08
N GLN A 351 -22.26 0.24 -21.42
CA GLN A 351 -21.08 -0.03 -22.27
C GLN A 351 -20.29 -1.27 -21.83
N ARG A 352 -21.00 -2.23 -21.23
CA ARG A 352 -20.39 -3.40 -20.58
C ARG A 352 -21.19 -4.65 -20.89
N THR A 353 -20.49 -5.73 -21.18
CA THR A 353 -21.05 -7.07 -21.40
C THR A 353 -20.17 -8.12 -20.75
N PHE A 354 -20.78 -9.23 -20.34
CA PHE A 354 -20.06 -10.35 -19.77
C PHE A 354 -19.36 -11.20 -20.84
N SER A 355 -18.14 -11.63 -20.52
CA SER A 355 -17.40 -12.66 -21.25
C SER A 355 -18.09 -14.02 -21.10
N LYS A 356 -17.70 -15.00 -21.94
CA LYS A 356 -18.26 -16.35 -21.84
C LYS A 356 -17.97 -17.00 -20.47
N PRO A 357 -16.74 -16.98 -19.93
CA PRO A 357 -16.46 -17.50 -18.59
C PRO A 357 -17.29 -16.81 -17.49
N GLN A 358 -17.42 -15.47 -17.54
CA GLN A 358 -18.21 -14.73 -16.56
C GLN A 358 -19.69 -15.13 -16.60
N ARG A 359 -20.28 -15.29 -17.79
CA ARG A 359 -21.67 -15.79 -17.93
C ARG A 359 -21.83 -17.19 -17.37
N MET A 360 -20.91 -18.09 -17.69
CA MET A 360 -20.94 -19.46 -17.19
C MET A 360 -20.84 -19.52 -15.66
N ALA A 361 -20.00 -18.68 -15.05
CA ALA A 361 -19.89 -18.59 -13.59
C ALA A 361 -21.19 -18.08 -12.94
N LEU A 362 -21.81 -17.06 -13.54
CA LEU A 362 -23.11 -16.52 -13.09
C LEU A 362 -24.23 -17.55 -13.23
N GLU A 363 -24.33 -18.23 -14.37
CA GLU A 363 -25.30 -19.31 -14.62
C GLU A 363 -25.10 -20.47 -13.64
N THR A 364 -23.85 -20.88 -13.40
CA THR A 364 -23.52 -21.96 -12.47
C THR A 364 -23.98 -21.64 -11.04
N LEU A 365 -23.75 -20.41 -10.57
CA LEU A 365 -24.23 -19.99 -9.25
C LEU A 365 -25.75 -19.79 -9.23
N TRP A 366 -26.32 -19.17 -10.26
CA TRP A 366 -27.74 -18.79 -10.28
C TRP A 366 -28.65 -20.00 -10.45
N ASP A 367 -28.36 -20.90 -11.37
CA ASP A 367 -29.26 -22.00 -11.76
C ASP A 367 -29.08 -23.26 -10.89
N ASP A 368 -28.27 -23.18 -9.84
CA ASP A 368 -27.98 -24.33 -8.97
C ASP A 368 -29.22 -24.76 -8.15
N PRO A 369 -29.55 -26.08 -8.09
CA PRO A 369 -30.71 -26.58 -7.35
C PRO A 369 -30.61 -26.40 -5.82
N ALA A 370 -29.43 -26.10 -5.27
CA ALA A 370 -29.27 -25.78 -3.85
C ALA A 370 -30.14 -24.60 -3.41
N TRP A 371 -30.50 -23.69 -4.33
CA TRP A 371 -31.40 -22.57 -4.03
C TRP A 371 -32.86 -23.01 -3.84
N GLU A 372 -33.29 -24.17 -4.30
CA GLU A 372 -34.69 -24.63 -4.10
C GLU A 372 -34.91 -25.30 -2.73
N GLN A 373 -33.83 -25.60 -2.01
CA GLN A 373 -33.90 -26.25 -0.71
C GLN A 373 -34.21 -25.23 0.40
N TYR A 374 -35.28 -25.51 1.16
CA TYR A 374 -35.68 -24.76 2.35
C TYR A 374 -34.72 -25.07 3.50
N ASP A 375 -34.00 -24.07 3.99
CA ASP A 375 -33.00 -24.24 5.05
C ASP A 375 -33.50 -23.73 6.40
N SER A 376 -33.22 -24.46 7.48
CA SER A 376 -33.52 -24.01 8.86
C SER A 376 -32.77 -22.72 9.25
N PHE A 377 -31.74 -22.36 8.48
CA PHE A 377 -30.94 -21.14 8.65
C PHE A 377 -31.59 -19.90 8.04
N GLU A 378 -32.67 -20.04 7.25
CA GLU A 378 -33.43 -18.91 6.69
C GLU A 378 -34.21 -18.12 7.78
N ASN A 379 -34.20 -18.59 9.04
CA ASN A 379 -34.77 -17.90 10.21
C ASN A 379 -33.79 -16.95 10.94
N VAL A 380 -32.55 -16.79 10.47
CA VAL A 380 -31.66 -15.76 11.02
C VAL A 380 -32.08 -14.42 10.43
N SER A 381 -32.83 -13.65 11.22
CA SER A 381 -33.16 -12.25 10.93
C SER A 381 -31.92 -11.55 10.41
N LEU A 382 -31.99 -11.01 9.18
CA LEU A 382 -31.04 -10.01 8.70
C LEU A 382 -30.95 -8.95 9.80
N LEU A 383 -29.81 -8.87 10.48
CA LEU A 383 -29.58 -7.84 11.48
C LEU A 383 -29.73 -6.49 10.78
N ASP A 384 -30.54 -5.62 11.39
CA ASP A 384 -30.99 -4.34 10.85
C ASP A 384 -29.88 -3.59 10.09
N GLU A 385 -30.03 -3.54 8.76
CA GLU A 385 -29.29 -2.59 7.92
C GLU A 385 -29.93 -1.22 8.14
N GLU A 386 -29.42 -0.47 9.13
CA GLU A 386 -29.41 0.99 9.00
C GLU A 386 -28.35 1.29 7.94
N GLU A 387 -28.77 1.91 6.84
CA GLU A 387 -27.83 2.59 5.95
C GLU A 387 -27.23 3.73 6.78
N GLU A 388 -26.14 3.44 7.51
CA GLU A 388 -25.30 4.49 8.06
C GLU A 388 -24.85 5.32 6.86
N GLU A 389 -25.41 6.52 6.77
CA GLU A 389 -25.01 7.56 5.84
C GLU A 389 -23.49 7.74 6.00
N TYR A 390 -22.81 8.10 4.91
CA TYR A 390 -21.37 8.31 4.89
C TYR A 390 -20.99 9.43 5.87
N GLU A 391 -20.91 9.14 7.17
CA GLU A 391 -20.19 9.97 8.10
C GLU A 391 -18.72 9.79 7.76
N GLU A 392 -18.10 10.88 7.32
CA GLU A 392 -16.66 11.02 7.22
C GLU A 392 -16.08 10.90 8.64
N GLU A 393 -16.06 9.69 9.19
CA GLU A 393 -14.99 9.36 10.12
C GLU A 393 -13.73 9.42 9.26
N GLU A 394 -12.92 10.47 9.47
CA GLU A 394 -11.50 10.43 9.16
C GLU A 394 -10.97 9.20 9.88
N GLU A 395 -11.00 8.03 9.21
CA GLU A 395 -10.08 6.97 9.53
C GLU A 395 -8.71 7.65 9.37
N GLU A 396 -8.12 8.03 10.51
CA GLU A 396 -6.68 8.08 10.66
C GLU A 396 -6.21 6.71 10.16
N GLU A 397 -5.94 6.61 8.84
CA GLU A 397 -5.19 5.51 8.29
C GLU A 397 -3.89 5.58 9.08
N GLU A 398 -3.77 4.70 10.09
CA GLU A 398 -2.54 4.53 10.85
C GLU A 398 -1.42 4.52 9.83
N GLU A 399 -0.57 5.53 9.93
CA GLU A 399 0.63 5.65 9.14
C GLU A 399 1.38 4.33 9.35
N GLU A 400 1.37 3.43 8.35
CA GLU A 400 2.34 2.34 8.33
C GLU A 400 3.68 2.94 7.85
N GLU A 401 4.18 3.93 8.59
CA GLU A 401 5.60 4.21 8.68
C GLU A 401 6.23 3.10 9.50
N GLU A 402 7.29 2.52 8.95
CA GLU A 402 8.09 1.51 9.62
C GLU A 402 8.85 2.14 10.81
N GLU A 403 8.21 2.23 11.97
CA GLU A 403 8.90 2.44 13.25
C GLU A 403 9.17 1.09 13.92
N GLU A 404 10.46 0.74 14.00
CA GLU A 404 10.94 -0.34 14.86
C GLU A 404 11.08 0.20 16.29
N GLU A 405 10.10 -0.10 17.15
CA GLU A 405 10.29 -0.11 18.59
C GLU A 405 10.20 -1.55 19.10
N GLU A 406 11.35 -2.09 19.52
CA GLU A 406 11.38 -3.32 20.33
C GLU A 406 10.89 -2.98 21.74
N GLU A 407 9.62 -3.26 22.02
CA GLU A 407 9.16 -3.42 23.40
C GLU A 407 9.04 -4.90 23.74
N GLY A 408 9.98 -5.37 24.58
CA GLY A 408 9.95 -6.70 25.16
C GLY A 408 8.79 -6.82 26.14
N ASN A 409 7.73 -7.51 25.74
CA ASN A 409 6.66 -7.88 26.64
C ASN A 409 6.96 -9.25 27.27
N ASN A 410 7.19 -9.27 28.59
CA ASN A 410 7.22 -10.48 29.39
C ASN A 410 5.77 -10.93 29.64
N SER A 411 5.25 -11.85 28.82
CA SER A 411 4.08 -12.64 29.20
C SER A 411 4.54 -13.87 29.99
N GLU A 412 4.00 -14.04 31.17
CA GLU A 412 4.24 -15.15 32.09
C GLU A 412 4.04 -16.50 31.40
N ASP A 413 4.99 -17.42 31.64
CA ASP A 413 5.03 -18.77 31.07
C ASP A 413 3.80 -19.60 31.50
N GLU A 414 2.73 -19.60 30.71
CA GLU A 414 1.78 -20.70 30.71
C GLU A 414 2.33 -21.84 29.84
N ASP A 415 2.46 -23.03 30.46
CA ASP A 415 2.93 -24.27 29.81
C ASP A 415 2.15 -24.51 28.50
N PRO A 416 2.80 -24.37 27.32
CA PRO A 416 2.14 -24.51 26.01
C PRO A 416 1.57 -25.91 25.77
N ASN A 417 1.94 -26.88 26.60
CA ASN A 417 1.61 -28.28 26.41
C ASN A 417 0.31 -28.71 27.12
N ALA A 418 -0.34 -27.83 27.90
CA ALA A 418 -1.55 -28.16 28.65
C ALA A 418 -2.84 -28.27 27.80
N HIS A 419 -2.80 -27.90 26.51
CA HIS A 419 -3.98 -27.93 25.61
C HIS A 419 -4.01 -29.06 24.57
N PHE A 420 -3.03 -29.97 24.55
CA PHE A 420 -2.96 -31.03 23.52
C PHE A 420 -3.92 -32.21 23.69
N ILE A 421 -4.93 -32.11 24.57
CA ILE A 421 -5.93 -33.18 24.76
C ILE A 421 -7.34 -32.58 24.72
N GLN A 422 -7.67 -31.84 23.67
CA GLN A 422 -9.06 -31.75 23.24
C GLN A 422 -9.20 -32.46 21.89
N PRO A 423 -10.15 -33.40 21.74
CA PRO A 423 -10.44 -33.96 20.43
C PRO A 423 -10.80 -32.82 19.46
N PRO A 424 -10.43 -32.92 18.17
CA PRO A 424 -10.76 -31.90 17.20
C PRO A 424 -12.27 -31.65 17.22
N PRO A 425 -12.72 -30.38 17.21
CA PRO A 425 -14.14 -30.07 17.18
C PRO A 425 -14.78 -30.74 15.97
N PRO A 426 -16.05 -31.19 16.08
CA PRO A 426 -16.75 -31.77 14.96
C PRO A 426 -16.79 -30.77 13.79
N PRO A 427 -16.72 -31.26 12.53
CA PRO A 427 -16.85 -30.38 11.38
C PRO A 427 -18.20 -29.64 11.43
N PRO A 428 -18.24 -28.36 11.01
CA PRO A 428 -19.49 -27.62 10.92
C PRO A 428 -20.44 -28.28 9.92
N PRO A 429 -21.75 -28.05 10.04
CA PRO A 429 -22.71 -28.45 9.01
C PRO A 429 -22.30 -27.92 7.64
N GLN A 430 -22.47 -28.74 6.60
CA GLN A 430 -22.22 -28.31 5.23
C GLN A 430 -23.26 -27.27 4.82
N ASP A 431 -22.83 -26.27 4.05
CA ASP A 431 -23.69 -25.19 3.55
C ASP A 431 -23.49 -25.05 2.03
N PRO A 432 -24.25 -25.80 1.22
CA PRO A 432 -24.16 -25.75 -0.23
C PRO A 432 -24.25 -24.35 -0.82
N LYS A 433 -25.04 -23.45 -0.21
CA LYS A 433 -25.23 -22.09 -0.70
C LYS A 433 -23.97 -21.25 -0.46
N ALA A 434 -23.38 -21.33 0.74
CA ALA A 434 -22.12 -20.66 1.04
C ALA A 434 -20.95 -21.22 0.20
N ASP A 435 -20.93 -22.53 -0.04
CA ASP A 435 -19.96 -23.21 -0.91
C ASP A 435 -20.02 -22.65 -2.35
N LEU A 436 -21.21 -22.56 -2.94
CA LEU A 436 -21.39 -21.98 -4.28
C LEU A 436 -20.96 -20.51 -4.35
N VAL A 437 -21.30 -19.72 -3.33
CA VAL A 437 -20.87 -18.32 -3.22
C VAL A 437 -19.34 -18.23 -3.12
N LEU A 438 -18.68 -19.11 -2.36
CA LEU A 438 -17.22 -19.18 -2.26
C LEU A 438 -16.58 -19.45 -3.61
N GLN A 439 -17.08 -20.46 -4.34
CA GLN A 439 -16.57 -20.81 -5.67
C GLN A 439 -16.71 -19.63 -6.65
N PHE A 440 -17.84 -18.93 -6.62
CA PHE A 440 -18.05 -17.75 -7.43
C PHE A 440 -17.12 -16.59 -7.04
N CYS A 441 -16.99 -16.30 -5.74
CA CYS A 441 -16.08 -15.28 -5.22
C CYS A 441 -14.62 -15.55 -5.60
N LEU A 442 -14.16 -16.80 -5.54
CA LEU A 442 -12.84 -17.19 -6.00
C LEU A 442 -12.64 -16.91 -7.49
N PHE A 443 -13.64 -17.27 -8.33
CA PHE A 443 -13.61 -16.94 -9.76
C PHE A 443 -13.48 -15.42 -9.98
N MET A 444 -14.28 -14.61 -9.30
CA MET A 444 -14.21 -13.15 -9.40
C MET A 444 -12.84 -12.62 -8.99
N ALA A 445 -12.27 -13.13 -7.90
CA ALA A 445 -11.02 -12.69 -7.32
C ALA A 445 -9.78 -13.08 -8.14
N THR A 446 -9.84 -14.19 -8.88
CA THR A 446 -8.70 -14.78 -9.59
C THR A 446 -8.77 -14.61 -11.11
N GLU A 447 -9.76 -13.89 -11.62
CA GLU A 447 -9.92 -13.60 -13.05
C GLU A 447 -8.67 -12.90 -13.63
N ASP A 448 -8.23 -13.31 -14.82
CA ASP A 448 -7.12 -12.67 -15.53
C ASP A 448 -7.57 -11.47 -16.37
N PHE A 449 -6.66 -10.52 -16.56
CA PHE A 449 -6.90 -9.42 -17.48
C PHE A 449 -6.91 -9.91 -18.92
N ALA A 450 -8.01 -9.67 -19.63
CA ALA A 450 -8.09 -9.87 -21.07
C ALA A 450 -7.33 -8.73 -21.76
N ASP A 451 -6.42 -9.09 -22.67
CA ASP A 451 -5.57 -8.15 -23.42
C ASP A 451 -4.78 -7.17 -22.53
N GLY A 452 -4.44 -7.60 -21.30
CA GLY A 452 -3.72 -6.78 -20.32
C GLY A 452 -4.54 -5.61 -19.75
N ASN A 453 -5.84 -5.55 -20.02
CA ASN A 453 -6.72 -4.48 -19.54
C ASN A 453 -7.40 -4.88 -18.22
N SER A 454 -7.05 -4.21 -17.12
CA SER A 454 -7.62 -4.48 -15.79
C SER A 454 -9.15 -4.41 -15.76
N LYS A 455 -9.72 -3.50 -16.57
CA LYS A 455 -11.16 -3.25 -16.69
C LYS A 455 -11.89 -4.39 -17.38
N SER A 456 -11.20 -5.38 -17.96
CA SER A 456 -11.84 -6.58 -18.50
C SER A 456 -12.46 -7.44 -17.40
N THR A 457 -11.91 -7.39 -16.19
CA THR A 457 -12.44 -8.13 -15.04
C THR A 457 -13.64 -7.40 -14.46
N MET A 458 -14.66 -8.14 -14.07
CA MET A 458 -15.88 -7.52 -13.53
C MET A 458 -15.67 -7.00 -12.10
N LEU A 459 -14.70 -7.53 -11.35
CA LEU A 459 -14.41 -7.08 -9.99
C LEU A 459 -13.70 -5.71 -9.99
N VAL A 460 -12.77 -5.48 -10.93
CA VAL A 460 -12.16 -4.15 -11.15
C VAL A 460 -13.17 -3.16 -11.73
N TYR A 461 -14.04 -3.62 -12.63
CA TYR A 461 -15.11 -2.75 -13.13
C TYR A 461 -16.07 -2.33 -12.01
N PHE A 462 -16.48 -3.26 -11.13
CA PHE A 462 -17.27 -2.95 -9.95
C PHE A 462 -16.56 -1.98 -9.02
N SER A 463 -15.27 -2.16 -8.71
CA SER A 463 -14.56 -1.20 -7.86
C SER A 463 -14.59 0.22 -8.47
N ALA A 464 -14.47 0.35 -9.79
CA ALA A 464 -14.64 1.63 -10.47
C ALA A 464 -16.06 2.21 -10.31
N THR A 465 -17.11 1.37 -10.26
CA THR A 465 -18.48 1.85 -9.98
C THR A 465 -18.62 2.44 -8.58
N CYS A 466 -17.89 1.89 -7.60
CA CYS A 466 -17.83 2.45 -6.25
C CYS A 466 -17.11 3.81 -6.21
N GLY A 467 -16.40 4.19 -7.28
CA GLY A 467 -15.82 5.51 -7.46
C GLY A 467 -16.81 6.58 -7.91
N LEU A 468 -18.07 6.23 -8.19
CA LEU A 468 -19.14 7.18 -8.52
C LEU A 468 -19.81 7.71 -7.25
N THR A 469 -20.10 9.01 -7.20
CA THR A 469 -20.78 9.60 -6.03
C THR A 469 -22.24 9.15 -5.93
N SER A 470 -22.68 8.79 -4.72
CA SER A 470 -24.09 8.53 -4.45
C SER A 470 -24.92 9.82 -4.54
N PRO A 471 -26.21 9.79 -4.94
CA PRO A 471 -27.00 8.64 -5.40
C PRO A 471 -27.01 8.45 -6.92
N MET A 472 -26.60 9.45 -7.71
CA MET A 472 -26.76 9.44 -9.17
C MET A 472 -25.46 9.21 -9.97
N GLY A 473 -24.31 9.13 -9.30
CA GLY A 473 -23.01 9.03 -9.97
C GLY A 473 -22.66 10.27 -10.78
N ALA A 474 -23.04 11.46 -10.29
CA ALA A 474 -22.79 12.72 -10.99
C ALA A 474 -21.28 12.99 -11.11
N ASP A 475 -20.55 12.74 -10.03
CA ASP A 475 -19.13 13.01 -9.88
C ASP A 475 -18.35 11.75 -9.49
N PHE A 476 -17.05 11.92 -9.31
CA PHE A 476 -16.10 10.86 -8.96
C PHE A 476 -15.50 11.09 -7.57
N LEU A 477 -15.31 10.00 -6.82
CA LEU A 477 -14.66 10.02 -5.52
C LEU A 477 -13.19 10.41 -5.62
N ARG A 478 -12.71 11.10 -4.59
CA ARG A 478 -11.31 11.47 -4.44
C ARG A 478 -10.44 10.27 -4.04
N PRO A 479 -9.12 10.33 -4.24
CA PRO A 479 -8.20 9.27 -3.81
C PRO A 479 -8.43 8.82 -2.36
N ALA A 480 -8.53 9.75 -1.41
CA ALA A 480 -8.68 9.42 0.02
C ALA A 480 -9.95 8.61 0.32
N GLN A 481 -11.08 9.00 -0.26
CA GLN A 481 -12.34 8.26 -0.08
C GLN A 481 -12.26 6.89 -0.77
N PHE A 482 -11.64 6.82 -1.95
CA PHE A 482 -11.56 5.58 -2.71
C PHE A 482 -10.53 4.57 -2.16
N THR A 483 -9.46 5.01 -1.51
CA THR A 483 -8.49 4.08 -0.88
C THR A 483 -9.14 3.24 0.22
N SER A 484 -10.08 3.80 0.98
CA SER A 484 -10.86 3.03 1.97
C SER A 484 -11.66 1.88 1.33
N ILE A 485 -12.26 2.13 0.16
CA ILE A 485 -13.02 1.14 -0.63
C ILE A 485 -12.07 0.04 -1.13
N LEU A 486 -10.87 0.42 -1.60
CA LEU A 486 -9.86 -0.53 -2.02
C LEU A 486 -9.36 -1.39 -0.86
N SER A 487 -9.09 -0.81 0.31
CA SER A 487 -8.69 -1.54 1.52
C SER A 487 -9.72 -2.60 1.90
N SER A 488 -11.01 -2.24 1.84
CA SER A 488 -12.11 -3.17 2.06
C SER A 488 -12.13 -4.34 1.05
N LEU A 489 -12.03 -4.04 -0.24
CA LEU A 489 -11.99 -5.08 -1.28
C LEU A 489 -10.76 -5.99 -1.14
N ILE A 490 -9.60 -5.41 -0.82
CA ILE A 490 -8.35 -6.15 -0.59
C ILE A 490 -8.53 -7.11 0.59
N TYR A 491 -9.10 -6.63 1.70
CA TYR A 491 -9.37 -7.45 2.89
C TYR A 491 -10.29 -8.63 2.56
N CYS A 492 -11.47 -8.35 2.01
CA CYS A 492 -12.46 -9.39 1.70
C CYS A 492 -11.93 -10.40 0.69
N THR A 493 -11.21 -9.95 -0.33
CA THR A 493 -10.62 -10.83 -1.35
C THR A 493 -9.58 -11.77 -0.73
N ARG A 494 -8.68 -11.26 0.13
CA ARG A 494 -7.70 -12.10 0.85
C ARG A 494 -8.39 -13.15 1.72
N LEU A 495 -9.42 -12.75 2.44
CA LEU A 495 -10.18 -13.61 3.34
C LEU A 495 -10.84 -14.77 2.57
N LEU A 496 -11.51 -14.46 1.45
CA LEU A 496 -12.20 -15.45 0.60
C LEU A 496 -11.22 -16.36 -0.15
N ILE A 497 -10.08 -15.84 -0.62
CA ILE A 497 -9.03 -16.68 -1.21
C ILE A 497 -8.46 -17.61 -0.14
N MET A 498 -8.21 -17.14 1.09
CA MET A 498 -7.70 -18.00 2.16
C MET A 498 -8.66 -19.16 2.45
N GLU A 499 -9.97 -18.89 2.55
CA GLU A 499 -10.98 -19.94 2.74
C GLU A 499 -11.01 -20.91 1.54
N SER A 500 -10.86 -20.41 0.31
CA SER A 500 -10.87 -21.28 -0.88
C SER A 500 -9.64 -22.19 -0.99
N VAL A 501 -8.50 -21.74 -0.47
CA VAL A 501 -7.18 -22.36 -0.74
C VAL A 501 -6.70 -23.22 0.43
N LEU A 502 -6.97 -22.77 1.65
CA LEU A 502 -6.60 -23.47 2.88
C LEU A 502 -7.78 -23.46 3.88
N PRO A 503 -8.96 -23.97 3.48
CA PRO A 503 -10.10 -23.99 4.38
C PRO A 503 -9.80 -24.85 5.60
N ARG A 504 -10.29 -24.44 6.77
CA ARG A 504 -10.17 -25.24 7.99
C ARG A 504 -10.91 -26.59 7.86
N PHE A 505 -12.07 -26.59 7.22
CA PHE A 505 -12.94 -27.76 7.01
C PHE A 505 -13.35 -27.87 5.54
N SER A 506 -13.71 -29.06 5.06
CA SER A 506 -14.09 -29.24 3.66
C SER A 506 -15.39 -28.53 3.28
N HIS A 507 -15.46 -28.05 2.04
CA HIS A 507 -16.68 -27.62 1.37
C HIS A 507 -17.11 -28.74 0.42
N ASP A 508 -17.90 -29.67 0.96
CA ASP A 508 -18.19 -30.94 0.30
C ASP A 508 -18.99 -30.74 -0.99
N TYR A 509 -19.84 -29.70 -1.04
CA TYR A 509 -20.72 -29.46 -2.18
C TYR A 509 -19.95 -29.08 -3.45
N ILE A 510 -18.89 -28.29 -3.29
CA ILE A 510 -18.00 -27.88 -4.39
C ILE A 510 -16.71 -28.71 -4.47
N GLY A 511 -16.59 -29.74 -3.62
CA GLY A 511 -15.45 -30.66 -3.60
C GLY A 511 -14.13 -30.05 -3.13
N LEU A 512 -14.14 -28.97 -2.35
CA LEU A 512 -12.91 -28.44 -1.74
C LEU A 512 -12.60 -29.20 -0.45
N LEU A 513 -11.41 -29.79 -0.40
CA LEU A 513 -10.93 -30.53 0.76
C LEU A 513 -10.42 -29.58 1.85
N GLN A 514 -10.50 -30.02 3.11
CA GLN A 514 -9.84 -29.35 4.22
C GLN A 514 -8.33 -29.21 3.96
N ARG A 515 -7.70 -28.15 4.49
CA ARG A 515 -6.26 -27.91 4.34
C ARG A 515 -5.42 -29.10 4.84
N PRO A 516 -4.30 -29.43 4.18
CA PRO A 516 -3.42 -30.50 4.62
C PRO A 516 -2.65 -30.13 5.89
N GLN A 517 -2.13 -31.14 6.59
CA GLN A 517 -1.29 -30.92 7.77
C GLN A 517 0.04 -30.23 7.44
N TYR A 518 0.59 -30.45 6.24
CA TYR A 518 1.89 -29.95 5.78
C TYR A 518 1.79 -29.34 4.38
N GLY A 519 2.77 -28.51 4.00
CA GLY A 519 2.83 -27.91 2.66
C GLY A 519 1.85 -26.76 2.42
N GLN A 520 1.18 -26.25 3.46
CA GLN A 520 0.17 -25.18 3.35
C GLN A 520 0.73 -23.91 2.69
N LEU A 521 1.98 -23.54 2.99
CA LEU A 521 2.60 -22.35 2.41
C LEU A 521 2.81 -22.47 0.89
N ASP A 522 3.16 -23.66 0.40
CA ASP A 522 3.35 -23.89 -1.04
C ASP A 522 2.01 -23.76 -1.77
N ILE A 523 0.95 -24.32 -1.20
CA ILE A 523 -0.42 -24.21 -1.71
C ILE A 523 -0.88 -22.75 -1.75
N LEU A 524 -0.66 -22.00 -0.67
CA LEU A 524 -0.98 -20.56 -0.64
C LEU A 524 -0.19 -19.79 -1.70
N ASN A 525 1.11 -20.07 -1.83
CA ASN A 525 1.98 -19.36 -2.76
C ASN A 525 1.66 -19.61 -4.23
N ASP A 526 1.12 -20.77 -4.58
CA ASP A 526 0.73 -21.10 -5.96
C ASP A 526 -0.29 -20.09 -6.53
N ILE A 527 -1.25 -19.68 -5.69
CA ILE A 527 -2.23 -18.66 -6.05
C ILE A 527 -1.70 -17.25 -5.75
N ARG A 528 -1.12 -17.03 -4.56
CA ARG A 528 -0.73 -15.70 -4.11
C ARG A 528 0.24 -14.99 -5.05
N LYS A 529 1.27 -15.70 -5.53
CA LYS A 529 2.30 -15.11 -6.40
C LYS A 529 1.74 -14.64 -7.74
N ASN A 530 0.68 -15.28 -8.22
CA ASN A 530 0.08 -15.01 -9.53
C ASN A 530 -1.14 -14.09 -9.46
N LYS A 531 -1.86 -14.07 -8.33
CA LYS A 531 -3.19 -13.45 -8.22
C LYS A 531 -3.35 -12.46 -7.07
N MET A 532 -2.36 -12.32 -6.18
CA MET A 532 -2.51 -11.50 -4.97
C MET A 532 -1.40 -10.51 -4.72
N CYS A 533 -0.28 -10.62 -5.44
CA CYS A 533 0.85 -9.72 -5.29
C CYS A 533 0.68 -8.45 -6.12
N ASP A 534 1.40 -7.40 -5.73
CA ASP A 534 1.52 -6.18 -6.52
C ASP A 534 2.08 -6.48 -7.91
N GLY A 535 1.59 -5.76 -8.91
CA GLY A 535 1.96 -5.93 -10.32
C GLY A 535 1.39 -7.19 -11.00
N THR A 536 0.60 -8.02 -10.31
CA THR A 536 -0.09 -9.14 -10.96
C THR A 536 -1.24 -8.65 -11.84
N LEU A 537 -1.49 -9.32 -12.97
CA LEU A 537 -2.60 -9.02 -13.88
C LEU A 537 -3.92 -9.62 -13.37
N SER A 538 -4.27 -9.26 -12.13
CA SER A 538 -5.41 -9.76 -11.39
C SER A 538 -6.13 -8.62 -10.66
N PRO A 539 -7.41 -8.78 -10.28
CA PRO A 539 -8.15 -7.75 -9.53
C PRO A 539 -7.41 -7.27 -8.29
N LEU A 540 -6.87 -8.20 -7.49
CA LEU A 540 -6.19 -7.83 -6.26
C LEU A 540 -4.88 -7.08 -6.52
N GLY A 541 -4.14 -7.45 -7.57
CA GLY A 541 -2.96 -6.71 -8.02
C GLY A 541 -3.27 -5.27 -8.41
N GLU A 542 -4.36 -5.04 -9.16
CA GLU A 542 -4.80 -3.68 -9.51
C GLU A 542 -5.29 -2.89 -8.29
N PHE A 543 -5.97 -3.53 -7.34
CA PHE A 543 -6.41 -2.85 -6.11
C PHE A 543 -5.24 -2.38 -5.26
N ILE A 544 -4.22 -3.23 -5.10
CA ILE A 544 -2.98 -2.87 -4.39
C ILE A 544 -2.28 -1.70 -5.10
N SER A 545 -2.17 -1.77 -6.43
CA SER A 545 -1.54 -0.70 -7.23
C SER A 545 -2.29 0.63 -7.12
N LEU A 546 -3.64 0.60 -7.20
CA LEU A 546 -4.47 1.79 -7.06
C LEU A 546 -4.42 2.38 -5.65
N ALA A 547 -4.39 1.53 -4.62
CA ALA A 547 -4.31 1.97 -3.23
C ALA A 547 -2.98 2.69 -2.97
N ALA A 548 -1.86 2.09 -3.38
CA ALA A 548 -0.53 2.69 -3.26
C ALA A 548 -0.44 4.03 -4.03
N TYR A 549 -1.00 4.10 -5.24
CA TYR A 549 -1.03 5.34 -6.01
C TYR A 549 -1.88 6.41 -5.33
N GLY A 550 -3.07 6.07 -4.84
CA GLY A 550 -3.95 7.00 -4.12
C GLY A 550 -3.32 7.55 -2.84
N GLN A 551 -2.62 6.71 -2.08
CA GLN A 551 -1.84 7.12 -0.90
C GLN A 551 -0.71 8.07 -1.27
N SER A 552 0.05 7.79 -2.34
CA SER A 552 1.12 8.68 -2.81
C SER A 552 0.60 10.08 -3.19
N LEU A 553 -0.59 10.14 -3.80
CA LEU A 553 -1.23 11.41 -4.15
C LEU A 553 -1.64 12.20 -2.92
N ARG A 554 -2.18 11.54 -1.88
CA ARG A 554 -2.48 12.17 -0.58
C ARG A 554 -1.25 12.77 0.06
N GLN A 555 -0.16 12.01 0.14
CA GLN A 555 1.10 12.48 0.74
C GLN A 555 1.71 13.66 -0.04
N SER A 556 1.52 13.71 -1.36
CA SER A 556 1.97 14.82 -2.20
C SER A 556 1.11 16.10 -2.10
N GLY A 557 -0.10 16.00 -1.55
CA GLY A 557 -1.08 17.10 -1.47
C GLY A 557 -0.84 18.14 -0.38
N GLY A 558 0.12 17.92 0.53
CA GLY A 558 0.33 18.73 1.72
C GLY A 558 -0.72 18.44 2.81
N PRO A 559 -0.53 18.93 4.05
CA PRO A 559 -1.51 18.75 5.13
C PRO A 559 -2.84 19.42 4.77
N THR A 560 -3.94 18.73 5.01
CA THR A 560 -5.29 19.28 4.92
C THR A 560 -5.49 20.25 6.09
N ILE A 561 -5.47 21.55 5.82
CA ILE A 561 -5.81 22.56 6.84
C ILE A 561 -7.34 22.58 6.94
N GLN A 562 -7.89 22.12 8.07
CA GLN A 562 -9.31 22.28 8.37
C GLN A 562 -9.57 23.73 8.81
N PHE A 563 -10.59 24.35 8.21
CA PHE A 563 -11.04 25.69 8.56
C PHE A 563 -12.40 25.57 9.23
N GLU A 564 -12.48 25.95 10.50
CA GLU A 564 -13.73 26.01 11.24
C GLU A 564 -14.23 27.45 11.28
N TRP A 565 -15.49 27.65 10.90
CA TRP A 565 -16.18 28.93 11.04
C TRP A 565 -16.80 29.02 12.43
N SER A 566 -16.74 30.19 13.05
CA SER A 566 -17.51 30.48 14.25
C SER A 566 -19.01 30.40 13.98
N ASP A 567 -19.81 30.10 15.01
CA ASP A 567 -21.28 29.93 14.89
C ASP A 567 -22.01 31.19 14.36
N ASP A 568 -21.40 32.36 14.50
CA ASP A 568 -21.88 33.64 13.96
C ASP A 568 -21.42 33.92 12.53
N GLY A 569 -20.53 33.08 11.97
CA GLY A 569 -19.98 33.20 10.63
C GLY A 569 -18.98 34.35 10.44
N GLU A 570 -18.51 34.97 11.53
CA GLU A 570 -17.63 36.15 11.46
C GLU A 570 -16.13 35.80 11.55
N GLU A 571 -15.76 34.65 12.12
CA GLU A 571 -14.37 34.25 12.35
C GLU A 571 -14.05 32.87 11.73
N VAL A 572 -12.82 32.71 11.25
CA VAL A 572 -12.28 31.43 10.74
C VAL A 572 -11.08 31.04 11.59
N SER A 573 -11.10 29.85 12.16
CA SER A 573 -10.00 29.26 12.92
C SER A 573 -9.37 28.07 12.17
N TRP A 574 -8.09 27.80 12.43
CA TRP A 574 -7.38 26.65 11.88
C TRP A 574 -6.59 25.94 12.99
N ASP A 575 -6.56 24.60 12.97
CA ASP A 575 -5.81 23.72 13.88
C ASP A 575 -5.85 24.12 15.37
N GLY A 576 -7.04 24.45 15.89
CA GLY A 576 -7.25 24.73 17.31
C GLY A 576 -6.55 25.97 17.87
N GLN A 577 -5.95 26.83 17.04
CA GLN A 577 -5.42 28.11 17.50
C GLN A 577 -6.50 29.19 17.46
N GLN A 578 -6.81 29.76 18.64
CA GLN A 578 -7.73 30.90 18.75
C GLN A 578 -7.22 32.09 17.91
N PRO A 579 -8.13 32.81 17.21
CA PRO A 579 -7.75 33.99 16.46
C PRO A 579 -7.23 35.08 17.40
N ALA A 580 -6.06 35.62 17.08
CA ALA A 580 -5.56 36.82 17.74
C ALA A 580 -6.52 37.98 17.41
N SER A 581 -7.12 38.56 18.45
CA SER A 581 -8.04 39.68 18.33
C SER A 581 -7.34 40.89 17.69
N ALA A 582 -7.82 41.28 16.51
CA ALA A 582 -7.48 42.57 15.94
C ALA A 582 -8.22 43.66 16.74
N SER A 583 -7.49 44.34 17.62
CA SER A 583 -8.00 45.55 18.29
C SER A 583 -7.65 46.78 17.45
N GLY A 584 -8.69 47.47 16.94
CA GLY A 584 -8.71 48.92 16.64
C GLY A 584 -7.83 49.44 15.51
#